data_AF-A0A2B2C4E4-F1
#
_entry.id   AF-A0A2B2C4E4-F1
#
_cell.length_a   1.000
_cell.length_b   1.000
_cell.length_c   1.000
_cell.angle_alpha   90.00
_cell.angle_beta   90.00
_cell.angle_gamma   90.00
#
_symmetry.space_group_name_H-M   'P 1'
#
loop_
_entity.id
_entity.type
_entity.pdbx_description
1 polymer ?
#
loop_
_entity_poly.entity_id
_entity_poly.type
_entity_poly.pdbx_seq_one_letter_code
_entity_poly.pdbx_strand_id
1 'polypeptide(L)'
;MQTKQKVSTLLLVFALFLFLFPSISSAHAYIKKSTPLENETVEKAPSEVMIKFDESIQPAFNSIKVFDSEGNRVDKKNGRIDPKQPSILTSGLKNGLPDGSYRIKWKVVSSDGHPVEGVIPFQVGDEGQNSATSNKVTKGYKPKADLIVIRWLQYFSNAGYVGLIFFYMMVMPYKLREIESVDNKFRRLINASLTLLFFSLLLSLPLQASIESGFPWSEVFSFPLIENVLMNTSYGHSWIIQIALLITLVLLTSFMGMAESTKRIILWACFILGSALLWTKSMTSHAASQSNQFLPIAMDFLHLFGASIWIGSLIGFVGFLSLRKNTDFKQDYLRMIKNFSKWGLIIVLLLTCTGIYSSLLYIPNLSALVQTTYGQVLIGKVSLFVLMVVLAGVNFLKGKRGTAKGLGTPIKGELLTGLIILILSVVLTNLPTAMQSPGPFKETNIVNEGKQITLAATPNIIGTNLFEVTLKDKAGQPIKDIEQLHLTFTMLEMDMGKETVNLAKTAEGKYEVKGLHFTMAGKWNVHVHVLTKSLESIDTDFIVLVGSQ
;
A
#
# COMPACT_ATOMS: atom_id res chain seq x y z
N MET A 1 37.23 -28.60 -12.09
CA MET A 1 36.55 -27.67 -13.04
C MET A 1 35.11 -28.08 -13.32
N GLN A 2 34.83 -29.35 -13.65
CA GLN A 2 33.48 -29.85 -13.95
C GLN A 2 32.44 -29.61 -12.84
N THR A 3 32.79 -29.75 -11.55
CA THR A 3 31.85 -29.52 -10.43
C THR A 3 31.46 -28.05 -10.29
N LYS A 4 32.39 -27.12 -10.56
CA LYS A 4 32.13 -25.66 -10.54
C LYS A 4 31.21 -25.24 -11.68
N GLN A 5 31.39 -25.82 -12.88
CA GLN A 5 30.50 -25.58 -14.02
C GLN A 5 29.10 -26.15 -13.77
N LYS A 6 28.98 -27.39 -13.26
CA LYS A 6 27.67 -28.02 -12.98
C LYS A 6 26.85 -27.23 -11.95
N VAL A 7 27.47 -26.73 -10.88
CA VAL A 7 26.79 -25.91 -9.85
C VAL A 7 26.39 -24.54 -10.40
N SER A 8 27.25 -23.89 -11.21
CA SER A 8 26.95 -22.59 -11.82
C SER A 8 25.80 -22.66 -12.82
N THR A 9 25.74 -23.72 -13.64
CA THR A 9 24.66 -23.89 -14.63
C THR A 9 23.33 -24.23 -13.95
N LEU A 10 23.34 -25.07 -12.90
CA LEU A 10 22.13 -25.43 -12.16
C LEU A 10 21.51 -24.22 -11.42
N LEU A 11 22.35 -23.37 -10.81
CA LEU A 11 21.90 -22.15 -10.14
C LEU A 11 21.35 -21.11 -11.11
N LEU A 12 21.93 -20.99 -12.31
CA LEU A 12 21.45 -20.07 -13.34
C LEU A 12 20.10 -20.51 -13.92
N VAL A 13 19.93 -21.81 -14.18
CA VAL A 13 18.68 -22.38 -14.70
C VAL A 13 17.56 -22.31 -13.66
N PHE A 14 17.86 -22.57 -12.39
CA PHE A 14 16.89 -22.45 -11.31
C PHE A 14 16.49 -21.00 -11.02
N ALA A 15 17.45 -20.06 -11.08
CA ALA A 15 17.16 -18.63 -11.00
C ALA A 15 16.30 -18.13 -12.17
N LEU A 16 16.54 -18.59 -13.41
CA LEU A 16 15.72 -18.24 -14.57
C LEU A 16 14.28 -18.75 -14.43
N PHE A 17 14.08 -19.96 -13.88
CA PHE A 17 12.76 -20.55 -13.67
C PHE A 17 11.91 -19.80 -12.64
N LEU A 18 12.53 -19.10 -11.69
CA LEU A 18 11.85 -18.34 -10.64
C LEU A 18 11.36 -16.94 -11.11
N PHE A 19 11.82 -16.46 -12.28
CA PHE A 19 11.33 -15.21 -12.91
C PHE A 19 10.17 -15.43 -13.89
N LEU A 20 9.71 -16.68 -14.10
CA LEU A 20 8.75 -17.05 -15.14
C LEU A 20 7.27 -17.08 -14.71
N PHE A 21 6.87 -16.35 -13.67
CA PHE A 21 5.46 -16.28 -13.27
C PHE A 21 4.94 -14.84 -13.24
N PRO A 22 4.34 -14.35 -14.34
CA PRO A 22 3.46 -13.20 -14.28
C PRO A 22 2.06 -13.66 -13.85
N SER A 23 1.67 -13.32 -12.63
CA SER A 23 0.25 -13.09 -12.34
C SER A 23 0.08 -11.58 -12.27
N ILE A 24 -0.16 -10.99 -13.44
CA ILE A 24 -0.50 -9.58 -13.60
C ILE A 24 -1.95 -9.45 -13.14
N SER A 25 -2.17 -8.80 -12.02
CA SER A 25 -3.50 -8.36 -11.62
C SER A 25 -3.40 -7.01 -10.94
N SER A 26 -4.33 -6.12 -11.25
CA SER A 26 -4.54 -4.85 -10.54
C SER A 26 -4.79 -5.16 -9.04
N ALA A 27 -4.94 -4.16 -8.19
CA ALA A 27 -4.87 -4.39 -6.75
C ALA A 27 -6.08 -4.00 -5.94
N HIS A 28 -7.01 -3.21 -6.44
CA HIS A 28 -8.17 -2.83 -5.64
C HIS A 28 -9.44 -3.07 -6.45
N ALA A 29 -10.31 -3.91 -5.89
CA ALA A 29 -11.55 -4.32 -6.51
C ALA A 29 -12.60 -3.29 -6.15
N TYR A 30 -12.80 -2.33 -7.05
CA TYR A 30 -13.82 -1.30 -6.92
C TYR A 30 -15.07 -1.73 -7.67
N ILE A 31 -16.24 -1.36 -7.14
CA ILE A 31 -17.50 -1.64 -7.82
C ILE A 31 -17.52 -0.82 -9.12
N LYS A 32 -17.52 -1.55 -10.24
CA LYS A 32 -17.78 -1.01 -11.58
C LYS A 32 -19.27 -0.92 -11.87
N LYS A 33 -20.05 -1.89 -11.39
CA LYS A 33 -21.51 -1.93 -11.54
C LYS A 33 -22.13 -2.84 -10.48
N SER A 34 -23.33 -2.52 -10.00
CA SER A 34 -24.16 -3.46 -9.26
C SER A 34 -25.52 -3.66 -9.93
N THR A 35 -26.17 -4.75 -9.58
CA THR A 35 -27.56 -5.01 -9.95
C THR A 35 -28.24 -5.67 -8.74
N PRO A 36 -29.20 -4.99 -8.08
CA PRO A 36 -29.63 -3.61 -8.32
C PRO A 36 -28.52 -2.56 -8.13
N LEU A 37 -28.68 -1.40 -8.77
CA LEU A 37 -27.84 -0.22 -8.55
C LEU A 37 -28.06 0.30 -7.12
N GLU A 38 -27.07 1.05 -6.63
CA GLU A 38 -27.17 1.67 -5.31
C GLU A 38 -28.33 2.66 -5.26
N ASN A 39 -29.19 2.52 -4.24
CA ASN A 39 -30.45 3.25 -4.06
C ASN A 39 -31.46 3.09 -5.21
N GLU A 40 -31.31 2.07 -6.07
CA GLU A 40 -32.29 1.77 -7.10
C GLU A 40 -33.59 1.26 -6.46
N THR A 41 -34.71 1.80 -6.93
CA THR A 41 -36.04 1.25 -6.67
C THR A 41 -36.43 0.37 -7.85
N VAL A 42 -36.59 -0.93 -7.61
CA VAL A 42 -37.02 -1.90 -8.62
C VAL A 42 -38.48 -2.30 -8.38
N GLU A 43 -39.27 -2.42 -9.46
CA GLU A 43 -40.68 -2.81 -9.34
C GLU A 43 -40.87 -4.22 -8.75
N LYS A 44 -39.94 -5.13 -9.02
CA LYS A 44 -39.95 -6.51 -8.53
C LYS A 44 -38.57 -6.93 -8.07
N ALA A 45 -38.52 -7.71 -7.00
CA ALA A 45 -37.28 -8.28 -6.50
C ALA A 45 -36.58 -9.13 -7.59
N PRO A 46 -35.29 -8.88 -7.87
CA PRO A 46 -34.56 -9.66 -8.87
C PRO A 46 -34.32 -11.09 -8.38
N SER A 47 -34.09 -12.03 -9.29
CA SER A 47 -33.77 -13.42 -8.93
C SER A 47 -32.39 -13.57 -8.28
N GLU A 48 -31.49 -12.62 -8.55
CA GLU A 48 -30.14 -12.56 -8.01
C GLU A 48 -29.67 -11.12 -7.86
N VAL A 49 -28.67 -10.95 -7.00
CA VAL A 49 -27.87 -9.73 -6.93
C VAL A 49 -26.50 -9.99 -7.54
N MET A 50 -25.96 -8.97 -8.20
CA MET A 50 -24.66 -9.00 -8.85
C MET A 50 -23.85 -7.75 -8.51
N ILE A 51 -22.56 -7.93 -8.26
CA ILE A 51 -21.57 -6.86 -8.16
C ILE A 51 -20.45 -7.19 -9.15
N LYS A 52 -20.23 -6.29 -10.10
CA LYS A 52 -19.10 -6.32 -11.03
C LYS A 52 -18.04 -5.35 -10.54
N PHE A 53 -16.83 -5.85 -10.40
CA PHE A 53 -15.65 -5.10 -10.07
C PHE A 53 -14.89 -4.69 -11.35
N ASP A 54 -14.05 -3.68 -11.24
CA ASP A 54 -13.14 -3.25 -12.29
C ASP A 54 -11.96 -4.21 -12.53
N GLU A 55 -11.74 -5.14 -11.60
CA GLU A 55 -10.73 -6.19 -11.67
C GLU A 55 -11.21 -7.55 -11.14
N SER A 56 -10.40 -8.57 -11.36
CA SER A 56 -10.60 -9.88 -10.75
C SER A 56 -10.50 -9.81 -9.23
N ILE A 57 -11.41 -10.49 -8.53
CA ILE A 57 -11.36 -10.66 -7.08
C ILE A 57 -10.81 -12.03 -6.72
N GLN A 58 -10.20 -12.15 -5.54
CA GLN A 58 -9.64 -13.42 -5.11
C GLN A 58 -10.75 -14.47 -4.85
N PRO A 59 -10.56 -15.73 -5.31
CA PRO A 59 -11.52 -16.80 -5.09
C PRO A 59 -11.83 -17.08 -3.61
N ALA A 60 -10.88 -16.79 -2.71
CA ALA A 60 -11.02 -16.95 -1.28
C ALA A 60 -11.55 -15.67 -0.58
N PHE A 61 -12.13 -15.85 0.61
CA PHE A 61 -12.48 -14.77 1.54
C PHE A 61 -13.49 -13.72 1.02
N ASN A 62 -14.21 -14.03 -0.06
CA ASN A 62 -15.36 -13.25 -0.52
C ASN A 62 -16.63 -13.63 0.24
N SER A 63 -17.55 -12.66 0.33
CA SER A 63 -18.87 -12.82 0.93
C SER A 63 -19.81 -11.84 0.27
N ILE A 64 -20.99 -12.31 -0.12
CA ILE A 64 -22.13 -11.48 -0.52
C ILE A 64 -23.36 -11.99 0.23
N LYS A 65 -24.05 -11.08 0.93
CA LYS A 65 -25.18 -11.38 1.80
C LYS A 65 -26.24 -10.30 1.61
N VAL A 66 -27.50 -10.68 1.57
CA VAL A 66 -28.60 -9.73 1.40
C VAL A 66 -29.51 -9.76 2.61
N PHE A 67 -29.82 -8.58 3.13
CA PHE A 67 -30.64 -8.37 4.31
C PHE A 67 -31.84 -7.48 4.00
N ASP A 68 -32.97 -7.75 4.64
CA ASP A 68 -34.13 -6.85 4.65
C ASP A 68 -33.98 -5.71 5.69
N SER A 69 -35.05 -4.93 5.86
CA SER A 69 -35.15 -3.82 6.82
C SER A 69 -35.10 -4.30 8.28
N GLU A 70 -35.62 -5.49 8.57
CA GLU A 70 -35.62 -6.13 9.89
C GLU A 70 -34.27 -6.78 10.23
N GLY A 71 -33.38 -6.93 9.25
CA GLY A 71 -32.07 -7.54 9.40
C GLY A 71 -32.05 -9.05 9.19
N ASN A 72 -33.13 -9.65 8.66
CA ASN A 72 -33.17 -11.05 8.29
C ASN A 72 -32.41 -11.28 6.98
N ARG A 73 -31.72 -12.42 6.88
CA ARG A 73 -30.97 -12.80 5.67
C ARG A 73 -31.91 -13.38 4.61
N VAL A 74 -31.97 -12.74 3.45
CA VAL A 74 -32.91 -13.05 2.35
C VAL A 74 -32.25 -13.64 1.09
N ASP A 75 -30.93 -13.82 1.08
CA ASP A 75 -30.23 -14.55 0.02
C ASP A 75 -30.26 -16.09 0.19
N LYS A 76 -30.00 -16.80 -0.91
CA LYS A 76 -29.92 -18.28 -0.98
C LYS A 76 -28.64 -18.86 -0.39
N LYS A 77 -27.73 -18.03 0.16
CA LYS A 77 -26.43 -18.43 0.72
C LYS A 77 -25.50 -19.12 -0.29
N ASN A 78 -25.70 -18.85 -1.58
CA ASN A 78 -24.95 -19.43 -2.70
C ASN A 78 -24.07 -18.38 -3.40
N GLY A 79 -23.56 -17.43 -2.62
CA GLY A 79 -22.65 -16.39 -3.10
C GLY A 79 -21.43 -17.01 -3.78
N ARG A 80 -21.11 -16.55 -4.99
CA ARG A 80 -20.02 -17.11 -5.80
C ARG A 80 -19.44 -16.09 -6.77
N ILE A 81 -18.19 -16.31 -7.15
CA ILE A 81 -17.53 -15.60 -8.23
C ILE A 81 -17.88 -16.28 -9.56
N ASP A 82 -18.13 -15.51 -10.62
CA ASP A 82 -18.36 -16.07 -11.95
C ASP A 82 -17.07 -16.76 -12.47
N PRO A 83 -17.12 -18.06 -12.79
CA PRO A 83 -15.93 -18.80 -13.26
C PRO A 83 -15.34 -18.28 -14.57
N LYS A 84 -16.14 -17.61 -15.41
CA LYS A 84 -15.70 -17.03 -16.70
C LYS A 84 -15.29 -15.56 -16.55
N GLN A 85 -15.76 -14.88 -15.51
CA GLN A 85 -15.49 -13.47 -15.22
C GLN A 85 -15.16 -13.30 -13.73
N PRO A 86 -13.89 -13.51 -13.32
CA PRO A 86 -13.49 -13.45 -11.91
C PRO A 86 -13.64 -12.07 -11.26
N SER A 87 -14.11 -11.05 -12.00
CA SER A 87 -14.50 -9.74 -11.49
C SER A 87 -15.98 -9.64 -11.10
N ILE A 88 -16.77 -10.70 -11.20
CA ILE A 88 -18.21 -10.67 -10.91
C ILE A 88 -18.52 -11.55 -9.71
N LEU A 89 -19.15 -10.97 -8.68
CA LEU A 89 -19.68 -11.65 -7.50
C LEU A 89 -21.21 -11.65 -7.56
N THR A 90 -21.83 -12.83 -7.46
CA THR A 90 -23.29 -12.98 -7.50
C THR A 90 -23.82 -13.77 -6.32
N SER A 91 -25.09 -13.53 -5.97
CA SER A 91 -25.84 -14.36 -5.02
C SER A 91 -27.32 -14.39 -5.40
N GLY A 92 -27.93 -15.57 -5.37
CA GLY A 92 -29.36 -15.70 -5.61
C GLY A 92 -30.18 -15.13 -4.46
N LEU A 93 -31.33 -14.52 -4.77
CA LEU A 93 -32.33 -14.11 -3.78
C LEU A 93 -33.40 -15.19 -3.61
N LYS A 94 -34.03 -15.23 -2.42
CA LYS A 94 -35.25 -16.03 -2.21
C LYS A 94 -36.38 -15.48 -3.08
N ASN A 95 -37.32 -16.35 -3.47
CA ASN A 95 -38.45 -15.93 -4.30
C ASN A 95 -39.50 -15.22 -3.44
N GLY A 96 -40.25 -14.29 -4.04
CA GLY A 96 -41.40 -13.64 -3.39
C GLY A 96 -41.01 -12.72 -2.24
N LEU A 97 -39.88 -12.01 -2.35
CA LEU A 97 -39.52 -10.98 -1.37
C LEU A 97 -40.58 -9.87 -1.36
N PRO A 98 -41.07 -9.45 -0.18
CA PRO A 98 -42.05 -8.38 -0.08
C PRO A 98 -41.45 -7.03 -0.51
N ASP A 99 -42.31 -6.05 -0.73
CA ASP A 99 -41.89 -4.68 -0.94
C ASP A 99 -41.18 -4.15 0.31
N GLY A 100 -40.20 -3.28 0.13
CA GLY A 100 -39.40 -2.71 1.21
C GLY A 100 -37.94 -2.47 0.86
N SER A 101 -37.17 -1.99 1.84
CA SER A 101 -35.75 -1.69 1.68
C SER A 101 -34.84 -2.90 1.96
N TYR A 102 -33.83 -3.06 1.13
CA TYR A 102 -32.86 -4.15 1.18
C TYR A 102 -31.43 -3.64 1.14
N ARG A 103 -30.49 -4.48 1.61
CA ARG A 103 -29.05 -4.15 1.65
C ARG A 103 -28.21 -5.34 1.22
N ILE A 104 -27.36 -5.14 0.23
CA ILE A 104 -26.32 -6.09 -0.19
C ILE A 104 -25.07 -5.78 0.61
N LYS A 105 -24.77 -6.60 1.62
CA LYS A 105 -23.50 -6.54 2.34
C LYS A 105 -22.48 -7.44 1.65
N TRP A 106 -21.37 -6.87 1.21
CA TRP A 106 -20.32 -7.59 0.52
C TRP A 106 -18.95 -7.38 1.17
N LYS A 107 -18.07 -8.36 0.97
CA LYS A 107 -16.65 -8.33 1.30
C LYS A 107 -15.93 -9.11 0.20
N VAL A 108 -14.85 -8.58 -0.33
CA VAL A 108 -13.95 -9.26 -1.27
C VAL A 108 -12.52 -8.98 -0.87
N VAL A 109 -11.60 -9.84 -1.30
CA VAL A 109 -10.17 -9.54 -1.24
C VAL A 109 -9.76 -9.17 -2.65
N SER A 110 -9.23 -7.96 -2.80
CA SER A 110 -8.71 -7.47 -4.07
C SER A 110 -7.47 -8.24 -4.46
N SER A 111 -7.05 -8.12 -5.71
CA SER A 111 -5.97 -8.95 -6.22
C SER A 111 -4.61 -8.71 -5.53
N ASP A 112 -4.43 -7.59 -4.80
CA ASP A 112 -3.24 -7.32 -3.98
C ASP A 112 -3.28 -7.84 -2.54
N GLY A 113 -4.39 -8.47 -2.13
CA GLY A 113 -4.56 -9.02 -0.79
C GLY A 113 -5.18 -8.07 0.23
N HIS A 114 -5.61 -6.86 -0.15
CA HIS A 114 -6.38 -5.99 0.75
C HIS A 114 -7.87 -6.40 0.75
N PRO A 115 -8.46 -6.61 1.94
CA PRO A 115 -9.89 -6.82 2.06
C PRO A 115 -10.63 -5.50 1.88
N VAL A 116 -11.62 -5.49 0.99
CA VAL A 116 -12.57 -4.40 0.80
C VAL A 116 -13.96 -4.90 1.14
N GLU A 117 -14.74 -4.09 1.85
CA GLU A 117 -16.12 -4.42 2.20
C GLU A 117 -17.01 -3.21 1.98
N GLY A 118 -18.31 -3.46 1.78
CA GLY A 118 -19.27 -2.39 1.54
C GLY A 118 -20.72 -2.86 1.72
N VAL A 119 -21.63 -1.90 1.60
CA VAL A 119 -23.07 -2.12 1.65
C VAL A 119 -23.69 -1.36 0.48
N ILE A 120 -24.52 -2.04 -0.32
CA ILE A 120 -25.30 -1.43 -1.41
C ILE A 120 -26.78 -1.48 -1.01
N PRO A 121 -27.39 -0.37 -0.59
CA PRO A 121 -28.84 -0.30 -0.40
C PRO A 121 -29.59 -0.36 -1.74
N PHE A 122 -30.79 -0.96 -1.75
CA PHE A 122 -31.76 -0.89 -2.85
C PHE A 122 -33.19 -1.07 -2.30
N GLN A 123 -34.21 -0.77 -3.09
CA GLN A 123 -35.62 -0.89 -2.70
C GLN A 123 -36.40 -1.74 -3.69
N VAL A 124 -37.34 -2.54 -3.19
CA VAL A 124 -38.31 -3.28 -4.01
C VAL A 124 -39.70 -2.69 -3.77
N GLY A 125 -40.43 -2.40 -4.83
CA GLY A 125 -41.78 -1.85 -4.77
C GLY A 125 -41.83 -0.41 -4.27
N ASP A 126 -43.05 0.04 -3.98
CA ASP A 126 -43.41 1.46 -3.85
C ASP A 126 -43.82 1.79 -2.39
N GLU A 127 -42.94 1.52 -1.43
CA GLU A 127 -43.12 2.00 -0.06
C GLU A 127 -42.43 3.36 0.13
N GLY A 128 -43.18 4.35 0.61
CA GLY A 128 -42.71 5.71 0.82
C GLY A 128 -41.38 5.80 1.57
N GLN A 129 -40.58 6.79 1.15
CA GLN A 129 -39.21 7.09 1.58
C GLN A 129 -38.95 6.95 3.10
N ASN A 130 -38.71 5.74 3.58
CA ASN A 130 -38.01 5.50 4.83
C ASN A 130 -36.59 5.09 4.46
N SER A 131 -35.80 6.06 4.00
CA SER A 131 -34.37 5.92 3.77
C SER A 131 -33.69 5.60 5.10
N ALA A 132 -33.59 4.30 5.42
CA ALA A 132 -32.71 3.82 6.46
C ALA A 132 -31.26 4.06 6.02
N THR A 133 -30.79 5.29 6.21
CA THR A 133 -29.41 5.74 6.07
C THR A 133 -28.56 5.05 7.13
N SER A 134 -28.27 3.78 6.91
CA SER A 134 -27.33 3.01 7.73
C SER A 134 -25.91 3.49 7.44
N ASN A 135 -25.51 4.56 8.14
CA ASN A 135 -24.17 5.15 8.21
C ASN A 135 -23.11 4.16 8.75
N LYS A 136 -22.79 3.11 8.01
CA LYS A 136 -21.54 2.37 8.23
C LYS A 136 -20.54 2.78 7.16
N VAL A 137 -19.86 3.88 7.48
CA VAL A 137 -18.59 4.29 6.90
C VAL A 137 -17.67 3.07 6.85
N THR A 138 -17.17 2.76 5.66
CA THR A 138 -16.05 1.84 5.43
C THR A 138 -14.86 2.31 6.25
N LYS A 139 -14.68 1.73 7.44
CA LYS A 139 -13.48 1.96 8.24
C LYS A 139 -12.36 1.16 7.60
N GLY A 140 -11.49 1.85 6.86
CA GLY A 140 -10.26 1.27 6.34
C GLY A 140 -9.50 0.52 7.44
N TYR A 141 -8.88 -0.59 7.06
CA TYR A 141 -8.09 -1.42 7.97
C TYR A 141 -6.99 -0.57 8.64
N LYS A 142 -6.89 -0.65 9.97
CA LYS A 142 -5.78 -0.05 10.72
C LYS A 142 -4.73 -1.13 11.01
N PRO A 143 -3.45 -0.92 10.65
CA PRO A 143 -2.42 -1.90 10.92
C PRO A 143 -2.30 -2.16 12.43
N LYS A 144 -2.46 -3.43 12.80
CA LYS A 144 -2.31 -3.91 14.18
C LYS A 144 -0.84 -4.17 14.52
N ALA A 145 -0.54 -4.32 15.80
CA ALA A 145 0.83 -4.48 16.29
C ALA A 145 1.52 -5.75 15.77
N ASP A 146 0.77 -6.84 15.61
CA ASP A 146 1.24 -8.10 15.02
C ASP A 146 1.76 -7.90 13.58
N LEU A 147 0.97 -7.21 12.75
CA LEU A 147 1.37 -6.85 11.40
C LEU A 147 2.64 -5.99 11.40
N ILE A 148 2.68 -4.95 12.24
CA ILE A 148 3.81 -4.03 12.30
C ILE A 148 5.09 -4.79 12.68
N VAL A 149 5.03 -5.62 13.72
CA VAL A 149 6.19 -6.37 14.22
C VAL A 149 6.68 -7.42 13.21
N ILE A 150 5.78 -8.24 12.65
CA ILE A 150 6.15 -9.32 11.73
C ILE A 150 6.74 -8.73 10.44
N ARG A 151 6.10 -7.72 9.84
CA ARG A 151 6.62 -7.08 8.62
C ARG A 151 7.89 -6.29 8.88
N TRP A 152 8.00 -5.61 10.02
CA TRP A 152 9.25 -4.92 10.39
C TRP A 152 10.40 -5.92 10.53
N LEU A 153 10.15 -7.06 11.18
CA LEU A 153 11.14 -8.11 11.33
C LEU A 153 11.58 -8.63 9.96
N GLN A 154 10.63 -8.87 9.04
CA GLN A 154 10.91 -9.32 7.68
C GLN A 154 11.76 -8.32 6.89
N TYR A 155 11.44 -7.01 6.94
CA TYR A 155 12.25 -5.98 6.28
C TYR A 155 13.62 -5.84 6.91
N PHE A 156 13.71 -5.86 8.24
CA PHE A 156 14.96 -5.78 8.98
C PHE A 156 15.87 -6.98 8.67
N SER A 157 15.34 -8.20 8.70
CA SER A 157 16.10 -9.42 8.47
C SER A 157 16.56 -9.56 7.02
N ASN A 158 15.71 -9.17 6.05
CA ASN A 158 16.09 -9.19 4.64
C ASN A 158 17.14 -8.10 4.32
N ALA A 159 16.96 -6.89 4.88
CA ALA A 159 17.97 -5.82 4.79
C ALA A 159 19.30 -6.25 5.42
N GLY A 160 19.24 -6.89 6.60
CA GLY A 160 20.40 -7.50 7.25
C GLY A 160 21.08 -8.50 6.34
N TYR A 161 20.36 -9.46 5.78
CA TYR A 161 20.93 -10.50 4.94
C TYR A 161 21.58 -9.94 3.65
N VAL A 162 20.83 -9.18 2.84
CA VAL A 162 21.30 -8.63 1.57
C VAL A 162 22.42 -7.61 1.79
N GLY A 163 22.22 -6.67 2.72
CA GLY A 163 23.17 -5.59 2.96
C GLY A 163 24.44 -6.05 3.68
N LEU A 164 24.39 -7.09 4.54
CA LEU A 164 25.62 -7.67 5.11
C LEU A 164 26.48 -8.36 4.05
N ILE A 165 25.86 -9.09 3.10
CA ILE A 165 26.61 -9.69 1.98
C ILE A 165 27.25 -8.58 1.14
N PHE A 166 26.49 -7.54 0.78
CA PHE A 166 27.03 -6.38 0.08
C PHE A 166 28.21 -5.75 0.83
N PHE A 167 28.04 -5.49 2.14
CA PHE A 167 29.07 -4.93 2.99
C PHE A 167 30.34 -5.80 3.01
N TYR A 168 30.19 -7.10 3.18
CA TYR A 168 31.30 -8.05 3.19
C TYR A 168 32.04 -8.09 1.84
N MET A 169 31.32 -8.05 0.73
CA MET A 169 31.89 -8.17 -0.61
C MET A 169 32.46 -6.86 -1.18
N MET A 170 31.78 -5.74 -0.94
CA MET A 170 32.07 -4.45 -1.58
C MET A 170 32.75 -3.44 -0.66
N VAL A 171 32.52 -3.53 0.66
CA VAL A 171 33.00 -2.53 1.62
C VAL A 171 34.22 -3.02 2.40
N MET A 172 34.15 -4.25 2.92
CA MET A 172 35.20 -4.83 3.77
C MET A 172 36.46 -5.15 2.95
N PRO A 173 37.66 -4.69 3.32
CA PRO A 173 38.91 -5.05 2.65
C PRO A 173 39.17 -6.56 2.62
N TYR A 174 39.75 -7.07 1.53
CA TYR A 174 40.05 -8.50 1.36
C TYR A 174 40.89 -9.09 2.51
N LYS A 175 41.94 -8.37 2.94
CA LYS A 175 42.79 -8.76 4.09
C LYS A 175 42.00 -9.03 5.37
N LEU A 176 40.92 -8.27 5.63
CA LEU A 176 40.11 -8.48 6.84
C LEU A 176 39.21 -9.73 6.73
N ARG A 177 38.82 -10.11 5.51
CA ARG A 177 37.97 -11.28 5.25
C ARG A 177 38.71 -12.60 5.49
N GLU A 178 40.04 -12.60 5.34
CA GLU A 178 40.89 -13.76 5.62
C GLU A 178 41.11 -13.99 7.12
N ILE A 179 40.79 -13.01 7.98
CA ILE A 179 40.87 -13.16 9.42
C ILE A 179 39.70 -14.02 9.90
N GLU A 180 40.01 -15.20 10.45
CA GLU A 180 39.01 -16.19 10.87
C GLU A 180 37.97 -15.61 11.85
N SER A 181 38.39 -14.80 12.82
CA SER A 181 37.47 -14.17 13.77
C SER A 181 36.49 -13.18 13.12
N VAL A 182 36.90 -12.50 12.03
CA VAL A 182 36.06 -11.59 11.25
C VAL A 182 35.06 -12.40 10.41
N ASP A 183 35.52 -13.45 9.74
CA ASP A 183 34.65 -14.33 8.95
C ASP A 183 33.61 -15.05 9.83
N ASN A 184 34.03 -15.58 10.98
CA ASN A 184 33.13 -16.22 11.95
C ASN A 184 32.07 -15.23 12.46
N LYS A 185 32.46 -13.97 12.70
CA LYS A 185 31.50 -12.93 13.10
C LYS A 185 30.53 -12.58 11.96
N PHE A 186 31.01 -12.47 10.72
CA PHE A 186 30.15 -12.25 9.55
C PHE A 186 29.11 -13.36 9.40
N ARG A 187 29.53 -14.63 9.48
CA ARG A 187 28.64 -15.80 9.41
C ARG A 187 27.59 -15.80 10.52
N ARG A 188 27.97 -15.42 11.75
CA ARG A 188 27.00 -15.29 12.85
C ARG A 188 25.94 -14.23 12.55
N LEU A 189 26.33 -13.07 12.01
CA LEU A 189 25.39 -12.00 11.64
C LEU A 189 24.49 -12.41 10.47
N ILE A 190 25.03 -13.09 9.46
CA ILE A 190 24.26 -13.62 8.32
C ILE A 190 23.27 -14.69 8.79
N ASN A 191 23.72 -15.65 9.60
CA ASN A 191 22.85 -16.70 10.13
C ASN A 191 21.76 -16.12 11.03
N ALA A 192 22.08 -15.13 11.88
CA ALA A 192 21.07 -14.43 12.67
C ALA A 192 20.03 -13.73 11.77
N SER A 193 20.46 -13.03 10.72
CA SER A 193 19.55 -12.39 9.76
C SER A 193 18.69 -13.43 9.03
N LEU A 194 19.27 -14.56 8.63
CA LEU A 194 18.57 -15.65 7.96
C LEU A 194 17.55 -16.35 8.88
N THR A 195 17.89 -16.58 10.15
CA THR A 195 16.97 -17.15 11.14
C THR A 195 15.79 -16.23 11.41
N LEU A 196 16.04 -14.92 11.59
CA LEU A 196 14.96 -13.95 11.75
C LEU A 196 14.09 -13.89 10.50
N LEU A 197 14.70 -13.93 9.31
CA LEU A 197 13.97 -13.97 8.04
C LEU A 197 13.08 -15.21 7.93
N PHE A 198 13.60 -16.38 8.32
CA PHE A 198 12.85 -17.63 8.33
C PHE A 198 11.60 -17.54 9.22
N PHE A 199 11.75 -17.12 10.47
CA PHE A 199 10.60 -17.01 11.38
C PHE A 199 9.62 -15.92 10.95
N SER A 200 10.11 -14.77 10.44
CA SER A 200 9.24 -13.71 9.96
C SER A 200 8.39 -14.14 8.75
N LEU A 201 8.97 -14.90 7.82
CA LEU A 201 8.25 -15.47 6.67
C LEU A 201 7.28 -16.57 7.10
N LEU A 202 7.64 -17.41 8.07
CA LEU A 202 6.73 -18.44 8.59
C LEU A 202 5.51 -17.82 9.27
N LEU A 203 5.70 -16.74 10.04
CA LEU A 203 4.62 -16.02 10.71
C LEU A 203 3.79 -15.14 9.75
N SER A 204 4.29 -14.83 8.55
CA SER A 204 3.58 -13.95 7.62
C SER A 204 2.34 -14.62 6.99
N LEU A 205 2.33 -15.96 6.87
CA LEU A 205 1.18 -16.70 6.34
C LEU A 205 -0.04 -16.69 7.28
N PRO A 206 0.06 -17.09 8.57
CA PRO A 206 -1.07 -16.97 9.50
C PRO A 206 -1.48 -15.52 9.75
N LEU A 207 -0.53 -14.57 9.70
CA LEU A 207 -0.85 -13.15 9.72
C LEU A 207 -1.76 -12.76 8.55
N GLN A 208 -1.41 -13.17 7.31
CA GLN A 208 -2.25 -12.89 6.15
C GLN A 208 -3.62 -13.55 6.28
N ALA A 209 -3.66 -14.81 6.74
CA ALA A 209 -4.91 -15.51 7.01
C ALA A 209 -5.81 -14.74 7.98
N SER A 210 -5.24 -14.14 9.05
CA SER A 210 -5.97 -13.29 9.99
C SER A 210 -6.55 -12.03 9.33
N ILE A 211 -5.75 -11.36 8.47
CA ILE A 211 -6.15 -10.13 7.78
C ILE A 211 -7.32 -10.40 6.82
N GLU A 212 -7.20 -11.45 6.00
CA GLU A 212 -8.19 -11.74 4.96
C GLU A 212 -9.48 -12.34 5.54
N SER A 213 -9.37 -13.29 6.48
CA SER A 213 -10.54 -13.91 7.11
C SER A 213 -11.22 -13.01 8.14
N GLY A 214 -10.45 -12.17 8.83
CA GLY A 214 -10.89 -11.41 10.00
C GLY A 214 -10.86 -12.22 11.31
N PHE A 215 -10.41 -13.48 11.29
CA PHE A 215 -10.32 -14.33 12.48
C PHE A 215 -9.11 -13.99 13.35
N PRO A 216 -9.20 -14.23 14.68
CA PRO A 216 -8.07 -14.06 15.60
C PRO A 216 -7.01 -15.15 15.42
N TRP A 217 -5.80 -14.91 15.94
CA TRP A 217 -4.66 -15.82 15.86
C TRP A 217 -4.93 -17.26 16.35
N SER A 218 -5.88 -17.47 17.26
CA SER A 218 -6.26 -18.80 17.75
C SER A 218 -6.90 -19.69 16.69
N GLU A 219 -7.52 -19.10 15.67
CA GLU A 219 -8.33 -19.83 14.67
C GLU A 219 -7.62 -19.95 13.32
N VAL A 220 -6.58 -19.14 13.08
CA VAL A 220 -5.93 -19.05 11.76
C VAL A 220 -4.99 -20.21 11.42
N PHE A 221 -4.67 -21.07 12.40
CA PHE A 221 -3.83 -22.25 12.20
C PHE A 221 -4.61 -23.48 11.71
N SER A 222 -5.91 -23.33 11.42
CA SER A 222 -6.71 -24.43 10.89
C SER A 222 -6.26 -24.78 9.46
N PHE A 223 -6.10 -26.08 9.20
CA PHE A 223 -5.65 -26.59 7.89
C PHE A 223 -6.50 -26.06 6.72
N PRO A 224 -7.85 -26.06 6.79
CA PRO A 224 -8.67 -25.55 5.68
C PRO A 224 -8.45 -24.06 5.39
N LEU A 225 -8.17 -23.25 6.42
CA LEU A 225 -7.93 -21.82 6.23
C LEU A 225 -6.58 -21.58 5.57
N ILE A 226 -5.54 -22.26 6.05
CA ILE A 226 -4.18 -22.15 5.49
C ILE A 226 -4.13 -22.67 4.05
N GLU A 227 -4.79 -23.81 3.77
CA GLU A 227 -4.93 -24.33 2.41
C GLU A 227 -5.62 -23.31 1.49
N ASN A 228 -6.71 -22.72 1.96
CA ASN A 228 -7.44 -21.70 1.19
C ASN A 228 -6.57 -20.47 0.92
N VAL A 229 -5.79 -19.99 1.89
CA VAL A 229 -4.83 -18.91 1.65
C VAL A 229 -3.80 -19.34 0.60
N LEU A 230 -3.17 -20.51 0.77
CA LEU A 230 -2.08 -20.94 -0.12
C LEU A 230 -2.53 -21.14 -1.58
N MET A 231 -3.69 -21.77 -1.78
CA MET A 231 -4.15 -22.20 -3.10
C MET A 231 -5.01 -21.16 -3.82
N ASN A 232 -5.74 -20.32 -3.08
CA ASN A 232 -6.77 -19.46 -3.65
C ASN A 232 -6.47 -17.95 -3.48
N THR A 233 -5.27 -17.58 -3.03
CA THR A 233 -4.85 -16.16 -2.88
C THR A 233 -3.56 -15.85 -3.62
N SER A 234 -3.43 -14.64 -4.15
CA SER A 234 -2.19 -14.17 -4.80
C SER A 234 -1.01 -14.11 -3.83
N TYR A 235 -1.30 -13.78 -2.56
CA TYR A 235 -0.33 -13.79 -1.48
C TYR A 235 0.22 -15.20 -1.22
N GLY A 236 -0.65 -16.22 -1.18
CA GLY A 236 -0.28 -17.63 -0.98
C GLY A 236 0.72 -18.13 -2.02
N HIS A 237 0.47 -17.83 -3.30
CA HIS A 237 1.38 -18.14 -4.39
C HIS A 237 2.74 -17.46 -4.21
N SER A 238 2.73 -16.16 -3.86
CA SER A 238 3.96 -15.39 -3.59
C SER A 238 4.73 -15.95 -2.39
N TRP A 239 4.03 -16.40 -1.36
CA TRP A 239 4.61 -17.00 -0.16
C TRP A 239 5.29 -18.34 -0.48
N ILE A 240 4.70 -19.19 -1.32
CA ILE A 240 5.32 -20.45 -1.77
C ILE A 240 6.66 -20.17 -2.47
N ILE A 241 6.70 -19.18 -3.35
CA ILE A 241 7.95 -18.75 -4.02
C ILE A 241 8.96 -18.25 -2.99
N GLN A 242 8.53 -17.43 -2.01
CA GLN A 242 9.40 -16.94 -0.95
C GLN A 242 9.98 -18.07 -0.09
N ILE A 243 9.21 -19.09 0.24
CA ILE A 243 9.69 -20.27 0.99
C ILE A 243 10.68 -21.09 0.16
N ALA A 244 10.43 -21.30 -1.12
CA ALA A 244 11.38 -21.99 -2.01
C ALA A 244 12.71 -21.23 -2.14
N LEU A 245 12.64 -19.91 -2.29
CA LEU A 245 13.80 -19.02 -2.28
C LEU A 245 14.55 -19.10 -0.94
N LEU A 246 13.83 -19.04 0.18
CA LEU A 246 14.40 -19.10 1.52
C LEU A 246 15.09 -20.44 1.80
N ILE A 247 14.50 -21.59 1.44
CA ILE A 247 15.12 -22.91 1.60
C ILE A 247 16.42 -22.97 0.79
N THR A 248 16.39 -22.47 -0.44
CA THR A 248 17.59 -22.39 -1.29
C THR A 248 18.66 -21.49 -0.67
N LEU A 249 18.24 -20.36 -0.09
CA LEU A 249 19.11 -19.42 0.60
C LEU A 249 19.78 -20.04 1.83
N VAL A 250 19.02 -20.80 2.63
CA VAL A 250 19.53 -21.55 3.78
C VAL A 250 20.57 -22.56 3.35
N LEU A 251 20.26 -23.34 2.32
CA LEU A 251 21.17 -24.34 1.76
C LEU A 251 22.47 -23.69 1.29
N LEU A 252 22.42 -22.64 0.47
CA LEU A 252 23.61 -21.97 -0.04
C LEU A 252 24.43 -21.30 1.05
N THR A 253 23.78 -20.69 2.05
CA THR A 253 24.46 -20.07 3.19
C THR A 253 25.30 -21.07 3.97
N SER A 254 24.83 -22.33 4.10
CA SER A 254 25.58 -23.39 4.78
C SER A 254 26.94 -23.71 4.13
N PHE A 255 27.06 -23.47 2.81
CA PHE A 255 28.29 -23.72 2.05
C PHE A 255 29.30 -22.56 2.08
N MET A 256 29.03 -21.46 2.80
CA MET A 256 29.99 -20.35 2.94
C MET A 256 31.31 -20.76 3.63
N GLY A 257 31.39 -21.98 4.18
CA GLY A 257 32.58 -22.66 4.71
C GLY A 257 33.62 -23.11 3.71
N MET A 258 33.29 -23.15 2.42
CA MET A 258 34.17 -23.71 1.39
C MET A 258 35.33 -22.78 1.02
N ALA A 259 36.25 -23.28 0.19
CA ALA A 259 37.38 -22.52 -0.34
C ALA A 259 36.95 -21.18 -0.99
N GLU A 260 37.82 -20.17 -0.92
CA GLU A 260 37.50 -18.77 -1.24
C GLU A 260 36.88 -18.57 -2.64
N SER A 261 37.41 -19.27 -3.65
CA SER A 261 36.87 -19.20 -5.03
C SER A 261 35.41 -19.68 -5.13
N THR A 262 35.02 -20.67 -4.33
CA THR A 262 33.65 -21.20 -4.25
C THR A 262 32.78 -20.30 -3.38
N LYS A 263 33.32 -19.81 -2.26
CA LYS A 263 32.64 -18.86 -1.36
C LYS A 263 32.19 -17.59 -2.09
N ARG A 264 33.02 -17.03 -2.98
CA ARG A 264 32.65 -15.84 -3.77
C ARG A 264 31.44 -16.08 -4.68
N ILE A 265 31.35 -17.25 -5.32
CA ILE A 265 30.20 -17.62 -6.17
C ILE A 265 28.94 -17.77 -5.32
N ILE A 266 29.07 -18.46 -4.18
CA ILE A 266 27.97 -18.64 -3.23
C ILE A 266 27.45 -17.30 -2.71
N LEU A 267 28.34 -16.36 -2.36
CA LEU A 267 27.96 -15.03 -1.88
C LEU A 267 27.16 -14.25 -2.94
N TRP A 268 27.58 -14.29 -4.21
CA TRP A 268 26.81 -13.69 -5.30
C TRP A 268 25.45 -14.35 -5.51
N ALA A 269 25.39 -15.68 -5.47
CA ALA A 269 24.12 -16.41 -5.57
C ALA A 269 23.17 -16.05 -4.42
N CYS A 270 23.69 -15.99 -3.19
CA CYS A 270 22.94 -15.56 -2.00
C CYS A 270 22.47 -14.10 -2.11
N PHE A 271 23.32 -13.21 -2.64
CA PHE A 271 22.96 -11.81 -2.87
C PHE A 271 21.81 -11.68 -3.88
N ILE A 272 21.87 -12.42 -4.99
CA ILE A 272 20.83 -12.42 -6.02
C ILE A 272 19.52 -12.99 -5.46
N LEU A 273 19.57 -14.13 -4.77
CA LEU A 273 18.37 -14.76 -4.19
C LEU A 273 17.75 -13.92 -3.06
N GLY A 274 18.57 -13.31 -2.19
CA GLY A 274 18.08 -12.37 -1.17
C GLY A 274 17.44 -11.13 -1.81
N SER A 275 17.99 -10.65 -2.93
CA SER A 275 17.38 -9.57 -3.71
C SER A 275 16.07 -10.02 -4.40
N ALA A 276 16.00 -11.27 -4.88
CA ALA A 276 14.77 -11.84 -5.42
C ALA A 276 13.64 -11.89 -4.38
N LEU A 277 13.95 -12.14 -3.10
CA LEU A 277 12.95 -12.01 -2.02
C LEU A 277 12.41 -10.57 -1.90
N LEU A 278 13.24 -9.54 -2.09
CA LEU A 278 12.76 -8.15 -2.14
C LEU A 278 11.85 -7.92 -3.35
N TRP A 279 12.19 -8.49 -4.51
CA TRP A 279 11.35 -8.40 -5.72
C TRP A 279 9.96 -9.01 -5.48
N THR A 280 9.88 -10.21 -4.90
CA THR A 280 8.58 -10.82 -4.57
C THR A 280 7.76 -9.95 -3.61
N LYS A 281 8.43 -9.15 -2.76
CA LYS A 281 7.73 -8.24 -1.86
C LYS A 281 7.11 -7.06 -2.63
N SER A 282 7.84 -6.48 -3.57
CA SER A 282 7.34 -5.39 -4.43
C SER A 282 6.14 -5.82 -5.28
N MET A 283 6.08 -7.09 -5.69
CA MET A 283 4.92 -7.67 -6.37
C MET A 283 3.65 -7.80 -5.49
N THR A 284 3.79 -7.67 -4.17
CA THR A 284 2.68 -7.69 -3.19
C THR A 284 2.47 -6.34 -2.51
N SER A 285 2.95 -5.25 -3.13
CA SER A 285 2.87 -3.89 -2.61
C SER A 285 1.84 -3.06 -3.38
N HIS A 286 1.55 -1.84 -2.92
CA HIS A 286 0.77 -0.86 -3.71
C HIS A 286 1.38 -0.56 -5.09
N ALA A 287 2.64 -0.89 -5.34
CA ALA A 287 3.22 -0.70 -6.67
C ALA A 287 2.62 -1.68 -7.69
N ALA A 288 2.20 -2.87 -7.24
CA ALA A 288 1.52 -3.85 -8.07
C ALA A 288 0.08 -3.43 -8.44
N SER A 289 -0.45 -2.35 -7.83
CA SER A 289 -1.81 -1.84 -8.08
C SER A 289 -2.00 -1.03 -9.33
N GLN A 290 -0.91 -0.62 -9.96
CA GLN A 290 -0.98 0.42 -10.98
C GLN A 290 -1.34 -0.18 -12.34
N SER A 291 -2.03 0.61 -13.17
CA SER A 291 -2.42 0.20 -14.54
C SER A 291 -1.22 -0.24 -15.39
N ASN A 292 -0.08 0.44 -15.27
CA ASN A 292 1.22 -0.02 -15.76
C ASN A 292 2.05 -0.52 -14.57
N GLN A 293 2.05 -1.84 -14.33
CA GLN A 293 2.63 -2.45 -13.12
C GLN A 293 4.17 -2.48 -13.12
N PHE A 294 4.80 -2.60 -14.28
CA PHE A 294 6.23 -2.91 -14.34
C PHE A 294 7.10 -1.80 -13.73
N LEU A 295 6.87 -0.55 -14.13
CA LEU A 295 7.68 0.58 -13.67
C LEU A 295 7.50 0.87 -12.17
N PRO A 296 6.27 0.93 -11.61
CA PRO A 296 6.06 1.04 -10.18
C PRO A 296 6.71 -0.08 -9.38
N ILE A 297 6.51 -1.35 -9.78
CA ILE A 297 7.13 -2.51 -9.09
C ILE A 297 8.65 -2.38 -9.12
N ALA A 298 9.24 -2.01 -10.26
CA ALA A 298 10.67 -1.82 -10.37
C ALA A 298 11.18 -0.68 -9.47
N MET A 299 10.45 0.44 -9.38
CA MET A 299 10.83 1.57 -8.52
C MET A 299 10.70 1.21 -7.04
N ASP A 300 9.65 0.49 -6.64
CA ASP A 300 9.50 -0.03 -5.28
C ASP A 300 10.61 -1.02 -4.92
N PHE A 301 10.94 -1.95 -5.83
CA PHE A 301 12.04 -2.89 -5.66
C PHE A 301 13.38 -2.16 -5.50
N LEU A 302 13.68 -1.20 -6.37
CA LEU A 302 14.91 -0.41 -6.27
C LEU A 302 14.95 0.33 -4.94
N HIS A 303 13.85 0.93 -4.50
CA HIS A 303 13.77 1.59 -3.21
C HIS A 303 14.08 0.62 -2.05
N LEU A 304 13.43 -0.55 -2.01
CA LEU A 304 13.66 -1.58 -0.99
C LEU A 304 15.09 -2.14 -1.04
N PHE A 305 15.65 -2.32 -2.24
CA PHE A 305 17.00 -2.80 -2.46
C PHE A 305 18.06 -1.79 -1.96
N GLY A 306 17.90 -0.51 -2.30
CA GLY A 306 18.76 0.57 -1.81
C GLY A 306 18.71 0.69 -0.29
N ALA A 307 17.51 0.64 0.29
CA ALA A 307 17.31 0.67 1.74
C ALA A 307 17.97 -0.54 2.43
N SER A 308 17.84 -1.72 1.81
CA SER A 308 18.45 -2.97 2.30
C SER A 308 19.96 -2.89 2.34
N ILE A 309 20.58 -2.39 1.26
CA ILE A 309 22.04 -2.19 1.22
C ILE A 309 22.50 -1.20 2.30
N TRP A 310 21.80 -0.08 2.47
CA TRP A 310 22.19 0.94 3.46
C TRP A 310 22.08 0.39 4.88
N ILE A 311 20.91 -0.12 5.27
CA ILE A 311 20.66 -0.60 6.62
C ILE A 311 21.53 -1.82 6.94
N GLY A 312 21.63 -2.80 6.04
CA GLY A 312 22.50 -3.97 6.26
C GLY A 312 23.99 -3.61 6.32
N SER A 313 24.44 -2.59 5.58
CA SER A 313 25.81 -2.07 5.73
C SER A 313 26.03 -1.40 7.07
N LEU A 314 25.04 -0.67 7.60
CA LEU A 314 25.10 -0.09 8.95
C LEU A 314 25.11 -1.17 10.04
N ILE A 315 24.34 -2.25 9.88
CA ILE A 315 24.43 -3.44 10.75
C ILE A 315 25.85 -4.00 10.70
N GLY A 316 26.47 -4.08 9.52
CA GLY A 316 27.88 -4.44 9.36
C GLY A 316 28.83 -3.52 10.13
N PHE A 317 28.74 -2.21 9.92
CA PHE A 317 29.56 -1.23 10.64
C PHE A 317 29.40 -1.33 12.16
N VAL A 318 28.17 -1.38 12.68
CA VAL A 318 27.90 -1.55 14.12
C VAL A 318 28.41 -2.89 14.62
N GLY A 319 28.19 -3.97 13.88
CA GLY A 319 28.63 -5.32 14.19
C GLY A 319 30.15 -5.40 14.34
N PHE A 320 30.92 -4.77 13.46
CA PHE A 320 32.39 -4.78 13.52
C PHE A 320 32.99 -3.62 14.35
N LEU A 321 32.16 -2.74 14.92
CA LEU A 321 32.61 -1.56 15.68
C LEU A 321 33.50 -1.92 16.87
N SER A 322 33.26 -3.06 17.54
CA SER A 322 34.03 -3.47 18.72
C SER A 322 35.51 -3.78 18.40
N LEU A 323 35.80 -4.21 17.16
CA LEU A 323 37.14 -4.63 16.75
C LEU A 323 38.08 -3.45 16.47
N ARG A 324 37.54 -2.22 16.31
CA ARG A 324 38.33 -0.99 16.09
C ARG A 324 39.25 -0.61 17.26
N LYS A 325 39.12 -1.26 18.41
CA LYS A 325 39.99 -1.03 19.58
C LYS A 325 41.45 -1.42 19.26
N ASN A 326 41.66 -2.34 18.33
CA ASN A 326 42.98 -2.65 17.79
C ASN A 326 43.39 -1.58 16.75
N THR A 327 44.62 -1.05 16.89
CA THR A 327 45.17 0.03 16.06
C THR A 327 45.18 -0.31 14.55
N ASP A 328 45.46 -1.56 14.19
CA ASP A 328 45.50 -1.97 12.78
C ASP A 328 44.10 -2.03 12.18
N PHE A 329 43.15 -2.63 12.92
CA PHE A 329 41.75 -2.71 12.50
C PHE A 329 41.09 -1.33 12.43
N LYS A 330 41.52 -0.38 13.26
CA LYS A 330 41.02 1.00 13.27
C LYS A 330 41.25 1.69 11.92
N GLN A 331 42.42 1.51 11.30
CA GLN A 331 42.72 2.11 10.00
C GLN A 331 41.86 1.50 8.89
N ASP A 332 41.73 0.17 8.88
CA ASP A 332 40.89 -0.51 7.90
C ASP A 332 39.40 -0.20 8.09
N TYR A 333 38.94 0.02 9.33
CA TYR A 333 37.58 0.46 9.61
C TYR A 333 37.29 1.87 9.04
N LEU A 334 38.24 2.80 9.13
CA LEU A 334 38.11 4.12 8.49
C LEU A 334 38.11 4.00 6.96
N ARG A 335 38.91 3.09 6.41
CA ARG A 335 38.92 2.78 4.97
C ARG A 335 37.58 2.21 4.51
N MET A 336 36.94 1.34 5.29
CA MET A 336 35.58 0.84 5.03
C MET A 336 34.57 1.99 4.95
N ILE A 337 34.59 2.94 5.89
CA ILE A 337 33.71 4.12 5.86
C ILE A 337 33.92 4.91 4.56
N LYS A 338 35.19 5.15 4.18
CA LYS A 338 35.53 5.87 2.94
C LYS A 338 35.03 5.13 1.69
N ASN A 339 35.17 3.80 1.65
CA ASN A 339 34.70 2.97 0.55
C ASN A 339 33.17 2.99 0.43
N PHE A 340 32.48 2.85 1.57
CA PHE A 340 31.02 2.90 1.60
C PHE A 340 30.48 4.27 1.22
N SER A 341 31.19 5.36 1.50
CA SER A 341 30.72 6.72 1.20
C SER A 341 30.39 6.96 -0.28
N LYS A 342 31.11 6.31 -1.21
CA LYS A 342 30.80 6.36 -2.65
C LYS A 342 29.47 5.67 -2.95
N TRP A 343 29.26 4.50 -2.36
CA TRP A 343 28.00 3.77 -2.47
C TRP A 343 26.85 4.50 -1.79
N GLY A 344 27.10 5.12 -0.64
CA GLY A 344 26.13 5.93 0.10
C GLY A 344 25.53 7.04 -0.76
N LEU A 345 26.35 7.75 -1.55
CA LEU A 345 25.84 8.77 -2.48
C LEU A 345 24.90 8.17 -3.54
N ILE A 346 25.29 7.04 -4.15
CA ILE A 346 24.46 6.35 -5.15
C ILE A 346 23.14 5.89 -4.53
N ILE A 347 23.20 5.32 -3.33
CA ILE A 347 22.01 4.82 -2.61
C ILE A 347 21.10 5.99 -2.22
N VAL A 348 21.63 7.11 -1.73
CA VAL A 348 20.84 8.30 -1.41
C VAL A 348 20.14 8.84 -2.66
N LEU A 349 20.85 8.95 -3.79
CA LEU A 349 20.25 9.39 -5.05
C LEU A 349 19.12 8.43 -5.48
N LEU A 350 19.39 7.13 -5.46
CA LEU A 350 18.44 6.09 -5.84
C LEU A 350 17.19 6.12 -4.96
N LEU A 351 17.34 6.23 -3.63
CA LEU A 351 16.23 6.33 -2.68
C LEU A 351 15.43 7.62 -2.85
N THR A 352 16.11 8.73 -3.16
CA THR A 352 15.46 10.02 -3.41
C THR A 352 14.64 9.98 -4.69
N CYS A 353 15.22 9.52 -5.80
CA CYS A 353 14.53 9.43 -7.09
C CYS A 353 13.33 8.47 -7.03
N THR A 354 13.53 7.27 -6.49
CA THR A 354 12.43 6.29 -6.31
C THR A 354 11.37 6.80 -5.34
N GLY A 355 11.76 7.47 -4.25
CA GLY A 355 10.83 8.06 -3.28
C GLY A 355 10.01 9.22 -3.85
N ILE A 356 10.61 10.09 -4.67
CA ILE A 356 9.89 11.15 -5.40
C ILE A 356 8.91 10.53 -6.37
N TYR A 357 9.34 9.52 -7.14
CA TYR A 357 8.46 8.79 -8.06
C TYR A 357 7.23 8.23 -7.34
N SER A 358 7.42 7.49 -6.24
CA SER A 358 6.29 6.95 -5.45
C SER A 358 5.43 8.05 -4.84
N SER A 359 6.01 9.19 -4.44
CA SER A 359 5.24 10.31 -3.89
C SER A 359 4.31 10.93 -4.94
N LEU A 360 4.82 11.14 -6.15
CA LEU A 360 4.02 11.65 -7.28
C LEU A 360 2.93 10.67 -7.70
N LEU A 361 3.18 9.37 -7.50
CA LEU A 361 2.24 8.32 -7.81
C LEU A 361 1.11 8.21 -6.77
N TYR A 362 1.35 8.54 -5.49
CA TYR A 362 0.37 8.27 -4.42
C TYR A 362 -0.20 9.52 -3.75
N ILE A 363 0.34 10.71 -4.03
CA ILE A 363 -0.13 11.98 -3.46
C ILE A 363 -0.63 12.88 -4.59
N PRO A 364 -1.96 13.07 -4.69
CA PRO A 364 -2.54 13.81 -5.82
C PRO A 364 -2.31 15.33 -5.72
N ASN A 365 -2.15 15.88 -4.50
CA ASN A 365 -1.99 17.31 -4.27
C ASN A 365 -1.32 17.60 -2.91
N LEU A 366 -0.94 18.87 -2.69
CA LEU A 366 -0.24 19.30 -1.47
C LEU A 366 -1.10 19.24 -0.20
N SER A 367 -2.42 19.44 -0.30
CA SER A 367 -3.29 19.33 0.87
C SER A 367 -3.35 17.88 1.36
N ALA A 368 -3.38 16.91 0.45
CA ALA A 368 -3.36 15.49 0.77
C ALA A 368 -2.08 15.10 1.54
N LEU A 369 -0.95 15.76 1.30
CA LEU A 369 0.29 15.52 2.05
C LEU A 369 0.17 15.88 3.54
N VAL A 370 -0.61 16.90 3.90
CA VAL A 370 -0.70 17.40 5.29
C VAL A 370 -1.95 16.91 6.01
N GLN A 371 -3.06 16.74 5.28
CA GLN A 371 -4.36 16.40 5.85
C GLN A 371 -4.61 14.90 5.96
N THR A 372 -3.93 14.07 5.14
CA THR A 372 -4.10 12.61 5.18
C THR A 372 -3.12 11.95 6.14
N THR A 373 -3.53 10.84 6.74
CA THR A 373 -2.65 10.03 7.59
C THR A 373 -1.46 9.48 6.79
N TYR A 374 -1.67 9.08 5.54
CA TYR A 374 -0.61 8.63 4.64
C TYR A 374 0.45 9.73 4.45
N GLY A 375 0.01 10.95 4.11
CA GLY A 375 0.89 12.10 3.92
C GLY A 375 1.68 12.47 5.18
N GLN A 376 1.04 12.45 6.35
CA GLN A 376 1.70 12.73 7.63
C GLN A 376 2.79 11.71 7.97
N VAL A 377 2.53 10.40 7.74
CA VAL A 377 3.54 9.35 7.92
C VAL A 377 4.69 9.52 6.93
N LEU A 378 4.40 9.91 5.68
CA LEU A 378 5.44 10.20 4.70
C LEU A 378 6.31 11.39 5.12
N ILE A 379 5.72 12.49 5.61
CA ILE A 379 6.48 13.64 6.15
C ILE A 379 7.44 13.17 7.25
N GLY A 380 6.95 12.33 8.18
CA GLY A 380 7.78 11.73 9.22
C GLY A 380 8.94 10.91 8.65
N LYS A 381 8.66 10.07 7.65
CA LYS A 381 9.68 9.25 6.96
C LYS A 381 10.73 10.10 6.24
N VAL A 382 10.31 11.14 5.52
CA VAL A 382 11.21 12.07 4.82
C VAL A 382 12.05 12.87 5.80
N SER A 383 11.47 13.34 6.90
CA SER A 383 12.20 14.08 7.95
C SER A 383 13.30 13.22 8.58
N LEU A 384 12.99 11.95 8.89
CA LEU A 384 13.98 10.99 9.39
C LEU A 384 15.03 10.64 8.33
N PHE A 385 14.66 10.55 7.06
CA PHE A 385 15.60 10.33 5.96
C PHE A 385 16.60 11.49 5.84
N VAL A 386 16.13 12.74 5.90
CA VAL A 386 17.01 13.93 5.91
C VAL A 386 17.94 13.89 7.13
N LEU A 387 17.43 13.55 8.31
CA LEU A 387 18.27 13.36 9.50
C LEU A 387 19.34 12.28 9.28
N MET A 388 18.97 11.15 8.67
CA MET A 388 19.89 10.06 8.36
C MET A 388 20.99 10.49 7.37
N VAL A 389 20.64 11.28 6.34
CA VAL A 389 21.61 11.88 5.40
C VAL A 389 22.56 12.84 6.11
N VAL A 390 22.07 13.68 7.03
CA VAL A 390 22.92 14.58 7.83
C VAL A 390 23.90 13.78 8.69
N LEU A 391 23.43 12.73 9.37
CA LEU A 391 24.29 11.83 10.17
C LEU A 391 25.34 11.14 9.30
N ALA A 392 24.96 10.63 8.12
CA ALA A 392 25.87 10.04 7.14
C ALA A 392 26.91 11.06 6.65
N GLY A 393 26.51 12.30 6.38
CA GLY A 393 27.41 13.40 6.01
C GLY A 393 28.44 13.73 7.10
N VAL A 394 28.01 13.75 8.37
CA VAL A 394 28.92 13.91 9.52
C VAL A 394 29.91 12.74 9.61
N ASN A 395 29.44 11.51 9.40
CA ASN A 395 30.29 10.31 9.37
C ASN A 395 31.31 10.37 8.24
N PHE A 396 30.90 10.82 7.05
CA PHE A 396 31.79 11.01 5.90
C PHE A 396 32.90 12.03 6.19
N LEU A 397 32.55 13.20 6.73
CA LEU A 397 33.53 14.26 7.06
C LEU A 397 34.53 13.79 8.12
N LYS A 398 34.06 13.09 9.16
CA LYS A 398 34.92 12.49 10.19
C LYS A 398 35.83 11.40 9.62
N GLY A 399 35.31 10.57 8.72
CA GLY A 399 36.08 9.56 7.99
C GLY A 399 37.19 10.18 7.13
N LYS A 400 36.87 11.26 6.39
CA LYS A 400 37.84 12.00 5.56
C LYS A 400 38.96 12.64 6.38
N ARG A 401 38.64 13.16 7.58
CA ARG A 401 39.62 13.75 8.50
C ARG A 401 40.45 12.71 9.28
N GLY A 402 40.20 11.42 9.10
CA GLY A 402 40.88 10.34 9.85
C GLY A 402 40.53 10.31 11.34
N THR A 403 39.52 11.06 11.78
CA THR A 403 39.18 11.22 13.19
C THR A 403 38.32 10.06 13.67
N ALA A 404 38.96 9.06 14.29
CA ALA A 404 38.29 7.89 14.85
C ALA A 404 37.44 8.19 16.12
N LYS A 405 37.72 9.29 16.81
CA LYS A 405 37.12 9.65 18.11
C LYS A 405 35.65 10.01 17.91
N GLY A 406 34.76 9.36 18.66
CA GLY A 406 33.32 9.67 18.63
C GLY A 406 32.55 9.19 17.39
N LEU A 407 33.09 8.28 16.55
CA LEU A 407 32.39 7.69 15.40
C LEU A 407 31.32 6.64 15.77
N GLY A 408 31.37 6.10 16.99
CA GLY A 408 30.44 5.02 17.38
C GLY A 408 29.01 5.51 17.57
N THR A 409 28.84 6.63 18.26
CA THR A 409 27.53 7.25 18.53
C THR A 409 26.76 7.64 17.26
N PRO A 410 27.35 8.35 16.27
CA PRO A 410 26.61 8.73 15.06
C PRO A 410 26.27 7.54 14.17
N ILE A 411 27.12 6.50 14.05
CA ILE A 411 26.79 5.28 13.28
C ILE A 411 25.63 4.50 13.94
N LYS A 412 25.65 4.37 15.27
CA LYS A 412 24.52 3.77 16.01
C LYS A 412 23.24 4.59 15.88
N GLY A 413 23.36 5.92 15.91
CA GLY A 413 22.25 6.84 15.67
C GLY A 413 21.68 6.70 14.26
N GLU A 414 22.53 6.61 13.24
CA GLU A 414 22.14 6.40 11.84
C GLU A 414 21.39 5.06 11.68
N LEU A 415 21.88 3.97 12.28
CA LEU A 415 21.19 2.69 12.29
C LEU A 415 19.83 2.79 13.00
N LEU A 416 19.76 3.40 14.19
CA LEU A 416 18.51 3.57 14.92
C LEU A 416 17.47 4.35 14.11
N THR A 417 17.88 5.45 13.48
CA THR A 417 17.01 6.22 12.57
C THR A 417 16.51 5.36 11.42
N GLY A 418 17.39 4.58 10.79
CA GLY A 418 17.01 3.62 9.74
C GLY A 418 15.99 2.58 10.21
N LEU A 419 16.13 2.06 11.44
CA LEU A 419 15.17 1.12 12.02
C LEU A 419 13.80 1.75 12.27
N ILE A 420 13.75 3.02 12.68
CA ILE A 420 12.49 3.77 12.84
C ILE A 420 11.85 4.03 11.47
N ILE A 421 12.65 4.37 10.45
CA ILE A 421 12.17 4.52 9.07
C ILE A 421 11.54 3.22 8.56
N LEU A 422 12.09 2.04 8.90
CA LEU A 422 11.46 0.77 8.56
C LEU A 422 10.09 0.60 9.23
N ILE A 423 9.92 1.00 10.50
CA ILE A 423 8.60 0.96 11.17
C ILE A 423 7.61 1.86 10.43
N LEU A 424 7.99 3.10 10.14
CA LEU A 424 7.13 4.02 9.37
C LEU A 424 6.84 3.48 7.97
N SER A 425 7.77 2.77 7.34
CA SER A 425 7.56 2.14 6.03
C SER A 425 6.52 1.01 6.11
N VAL A 426 6.53 0.22 7.19
CA VAL A 426 5.48 -0.79 7.42
C VAL A 426 4.12 -0.13 7.63
N VAL A 427 4.05 0.93 8.42
CA VAL A 427 2.78 1.67 8.61
C VAL A 427 2.29 2.25 7.28
N LEU A 428 3.17 2.95 6.54
CA LEU A 428 2.83 3.60 5.28
C LEU A 428 2.34 2.61 4.21
N THR A 429 2.94 1.43 4.12
CA THR A 429 2.57 0.37 3.14
C THR A 429 1.32 -0.42 3.51
N ASN A 430 0.65 -0.07 4.61
CA ASN A 430 -0.64 -0.67 5.02
C ASN A 430 -1.69 0.39 5.35
N LEU A 431 -1.39 1.67 5.10
CA LEU A 431 -2.38 2.73 5.12
C LEU A 431 -2.98 2.86 3.73
N PRO A 432 -4.27 3.21 3.60
CA PRO A 432 -4.81 3.69 2.34
C PRO A 432 -3.92 4.81 1.79
N THR A 433 -3.61 4.75 0.50
CA THR A 433 -2.81 5.80 -0.14
C THR A 433 -3.54 7.15 -0.07
N ALA A 434 -2.81 8.26 -0.17
CA ALA A 434 -3.45 9.57 -0.22
C ALA A 434 -4.33 9.73 -1.47
N MET A 435 -4.12 8.94 -2.52
CA MET A 435 -5.01 8.84 -3.67
C MET A 435 -6.37 8.20 -3.34
N GLN A 436 -6.41 7.17 -2.49
CA GLN A 436 -7.66 6.54 -2.04
C GLN A 436 -8.49 7.40 -1.07
N SER A 437 -7.84 8.32 -0.37
CA SER A 437 -8.51 9.25 0.54
C SER A 437 -7.79 10.60 0.48
N PRO A 438 -8.02 11.41 -0.57
CA PRO A 438 -7.30 12.67 -0.83
C PRO A 438 -7.51 13.74 0.25
N GLY A 439 -8.49 13.53 1.13
CA GLY A 439 -8.86 14.48 2.17
C GLY A 439 -9.77 15.59 1.61
N PRO A 440 -10.23 16.49 2.50
CA PRO A 440 -11.22 17.51 2.16
C PRO A 440 -10.91 18.25 0.85
N PHE A 441 -11.90 18.30 -0.02
CA PHE A 441 -11.86 19.11 -1.23
C PHE A 441 -12.37 20.51 -0.92
N LYS A 442 -11.69 21.54 -1.44
CA LYS A 442 -12.16 22.92 -1.41
C LYS A 442 -11.55 23.70 -2.55
N GLU A 443 -12.38 24.21 -3.45
CA GLU A 443 -11.97 25.01 -4.60
C GLU A 443 -12.90 26.21 -4.76
N THR A 444 -12.42 27.27 -5.38
CA THR A 444 -13.20 28.49 -5.62
C THR A 444 -13.03 28.94 -7.06
N ASN A 445 -14.15 28.99 -7.78
CA ASN A 445 -14.22 29.51 -9.13
C ASN A 445 -14.76 30.94 -9.11
N ILE A 446 -14.25 31.77 -10.02
CA ILE A 446 -14.74 33.13 -10.23
C ILE A 446 -15.54 33.13 -11.53
N VAL A 447 -16.82 33.50 -11.44
CA VAL A 447 -17.80 33.48 -12.54
C VAL A 447 -18.55 34.81 -12.61
N ASN A 448 -19.26 35.05 -13.72
CA ASN A 448 -20.15 36.20 -13.97
C ASN A 448 -19.67 37.51 -13.31
N GLU A 449 -18.65 38.14 -13.90
CA GLU A 449 -18.14 39.46 -13.51
C GLU A 449 -17.52 39.57 -12.09
N GLY A 450 -17.11 38.45 -11.50
CA GLY A 450 -16.35 38.45 -10.25
C GLY A 450 -17.06 37.81 -9.05
N LYS A 451 -18.24 37.20 -9.26
CA LYS A 451 -18.92 36.38 -8.25
C LYS A 451 -18.06 35.14 -7.97
N GLN A 452 -17.88 34.80 -6.69
CA GLN A 452 -17.09 33.66 -6.25
C GLN A 452 -18.00 32.54 -5.80
N ILE A 453 -17.80 31.36 -6.38
CA ILE A 453 -18.45 30.12 -5.96
C ILE A 453 -17.38 29.22 -5.38
N THR A 454 -17.51 28.89 -4.10
CA THR A 454 -16.64 27.93 -3.42
C THR A 454 -17.41 26.63 -3.22
N LEU A 455 -16.91 25.53 -3.76
CA LEU A 455 -17.39 24.18 -3.44
C LEU A 455 -16.42 23.54 -2.45
N ALA A 456 -16.94 22.96 -1.37
CA ALA A 456 -16.20 22.10 -0.47
C ALA A 456 -16.88 20.75 -0.31
N ALA A 457 -16.10 19.67 -0.27
CA ALA A 457 -16.58 18.32 0.01
C ALA A 457 -15.72 17.68 1.11
N THR A 458 -16.35 17.27 2.22
CA THR A 458 -15.66 16.71 3.39
C THR A 458 -16.31 15.38 3.81
N PRO A 459 -15.53 14.28 4.00
CA PRO A 459 -14.07 14.18 3.92
C PRO A 459 -13.50 13.89 2.52
N ASN A 460 -14.32 13.94 1.47
CA ASN A 460 -13.98 13.60 0.08
C ASN A 460 -13.56 12.13 -0.08
N ILE A 461 -14.48 11.24 0.28
CA ILE A 461 -14.31 9.78 0.19
C ILE A 461 -15.46 9.17 -0.62
N ILE A 462 -15.31 7.92 -1.02
CA ILE A 462 -16.45 7.12 -1.48
C ILE A 462 -17.38 6.91 -0.28
N GLY A 463 -18.63 7.33 -0.42
CA GLY A 463 -19.62 7.29 0.65
C GLY A 463 -20.09 8.67 1.08
N THR A 464 -20.44 8.80 2.37
CA THR A 464 -21.15 9.98 2.86
C THR A 464 -20.20 11.17 2.97
N ASN A 465 -20.53 12.25 2.25
CA ASN A 465 -19.81 13.51 2.31
C ASN A 465 -20.78 14.63 2.68
N LEU A 466 -20.24 15.67 3.33
CA LEU A 466 -20.86 16.97 3.44
C LEU A 466 -20.36 17.82 2.27
N PHE A 467 -21.29 18.32 1.46
CA PHE A 467 -21.04 19.26 0.38
C PHE A 467 -21.52 20.64 0.81
N GLU A 468 -20.61 21.61 0.82
CA GLU A 468 -20.92 23.00 1.15
C GLU A 468 -20.63 23.88 -0.07
N VAL A 469 -21.59 24.73 -0.40
CA VAL A 469 -21.42 25.78 -1.43
C VAL A 469 -21.49 27.13 -0.75
N THR A 470 -20.43 27.94 -0.92
CA THR A 470 -20.40 29.34 -0.48
C THR A 470 -20.43 30.26 -1.68
N LEU A 471 -21.37 31.20 -1.69
CA LEU A 471 -21.58 32.18 -2.75
C LEU A 471 -21.23 33.58 -2.24
N LYS A 472 -20.32 34.26 -2.94
CA LYS A 472 -19.96 35.65 -2.66
C LYS A 472 -20.02 36.51 -3.91
N ASP A 473 -20.40 37.77 -3.76
CA ASP A 473 -20.31 38.76 -4.83
C ASP A 473 -18.86 39.23 -5.06
N LYS A 474 -18.68 40.15 -6.01
CA LYS A 474 -17.38 40.76 -6.33
C LYS A 474 -16.75 41.51 -5.15
N ALA A 475 -17.55 42.00 -4.20
CA ALA A 475 -17.09 42.68 -2.98
C ALA A 475 -16.79 41.69 -1.84
N GLY A 476 -17.00 40.38 -2.05
CA GLY A 476 -16.81 39.33 -1.06
C GLY A 476 -17.98 39.16 -0.08
N GLN A 477 -19.11 39.83 -0.32
CA GLN A 477 -20.31 39.74 0.50
C GLN A 477 -21.19 38.55 0.07
N PRO A 478 -21.96 37.93 0.98
CA PRO A 478 -22.83 36.82 0.63
C PRO A 478 -23.94 37.22 -0.35
N ILE A 479 -24.14 36.43 -1.40
CA ILE A 479 -25.26 36.61 -2.34
C ILE A 479 -26.56 36.13 -1.65
N LYS A 480 -27.60 36.97 -1.62
CA LYS A 480 -28.81 36.77 -0.79
C LYS A 480 -30.05 36.38 -1.59
N ASP A 481 -30.08 36.73 -2.87
CA ASP A 481 -31.19 36.61 -3.79
C ASP A 481 -31.19 35.29 -4.54
N ILE A 482 -30.93 34.18 -3.84
CA ILE A 482 -30.95 32.83 -4.43
C ILE A 482 -32.36 32.25 -4.29
N GLU A 483 -32.87 31.74 -5.40
CA GLU A 483 -34.14 31.00 -5.49
C GLU A 483 -33.89 29.50 -5.37
N GLN A 484 -32.94 28.96 -6.13
CA GLN A 484 -32.59 27.55 -6.13
C GLN A 484 -31.08 27.33 -6.27
N LEU A 485 -30.59 26.26 -5.65
CA LEU A 485 -29.22 25.80 -5.81
C LEU A 485 -29.20 24.28 -5.81
N HIS A 486 -28.69 23.70 -6.88
CA HIS A 486 -28.48 22.26 -6.98
C HIS A 486 -27.08 21.91 -7.45
N LEU A 487 -26.64 20.73 -7.04
CA LEU A 487 -25.43 20.09 -7.51
C LEU A 487 -25.80 18.94 -8.42
N THR A 488 -25.13 18.85 -9.57
CA THR A 488 -25.22 17.71 -10.47
C THR A 488 -23.89 16.96 -10.49
N PHE A 489 -23.92 15.71 -10.04
CA PHE A 489 -22.76 14.82 -9.98
C PHE A 489 -22.72 13.96 -11.25
N THR A 490 -21.58 14.00 -11.95
CA THR A 490 -21.32 13.18 -13.14
C THR A 490 -19.95 12.53 -13.04
N MET A 491 -19.89 11.22 -13.16
CA MET A 491 -18.62 10.50 -13.22
C MET A 491 -17.99 10.65 -14.61
N LEU A 492 -16.73 11.07 -14.68
CA LEU A 492 -16.05 11.38 -15.95
C LEU A 492 -15.38 10.18 -16.61
N GLU A 493 -15.06 9.16 -15.82
CA GLU A 493 -14.31 7.98 -16.31
C GLU A 493 -15.26 6.83 -16.68
N MET A 494 -16.53 6.90 -16.26
CA MET A 494 -17.53 5.87 -16.51
C MET A 494 -18.92 6.49 -16.54
N ASP A 495 -19.74 6.10 -17.52
CA ASP A 495 -21.12 6.57 -17.61
C ASP A 495 -21.99 5.87 -16.54
N MET A 496 -22.38 6.66 -15.53
CA MET A 496 -23.20 6.26 -14.39
C MET A 496 -24.55 7.00 -14.39
N GLY A 497 -24.86 7.77 -15.44
CA GLY A 497 -25.91 8.78 -15.40
C GLY A 497 -25.51 10.02 -14.58
N LYS A 498 -26.50 10.88 -14.33
CA LYS A 498 -26.33 12.12 -13.56
C LYS A 498 -27.24 12.08 -12.34
N GLU A 499 -26.69 12.43 -11.19
CA GLU A 499 -27.46 12.62 -9.96
C GLU A 499 -27.57 14.12 -9.69
N THR A 500 -28.77 14.62 -9.41
CA THR A 500 -29.01 16.03 -9.08
C THR A 500 -29.62 16.14 -7.70
N VAL A 501 -29.06 17.01 -6.85
CA VAL A 501 -29.53 17.22 -5.48
C VAL A 501 -29.63 18.69 -5.14
N ASN A 502 -30.69 19.03 -4.42
CA ASN A 502 -30.93 20.39 -3.92
C ASN A 502 -30.20 20.61 -2.60
N LEU A 503 -29.68 21.82 -2.41
CA LEU A 503 -28.97 22.16 -1.18
C LEU A 503 -29.86 22.99 -0.25
N ALA A 504 -29.74 22.71 1.05
CA ALA A 504 -30.42 23.47 2.08
C ALA A 504 -29.63 24.74 2.41
N LYS A 505 -30.31 25.88 2.50
CA LYS A 505 -29.70 27.14 2.97
C LYS A 505 -29.39 27.03 4.47
N THR A 506 -28.14 27.22 4.86
CA THR A 506 -27.72 27.22 6.27
C THR A 506 -27.46 28.63 6.79
N ALA A 507 -26.96 29.51 5.93
CA ALA A 507 -26.78 30.93 6.21
C ALA A 507 -26.86 31.74 4.91
N GLU A 508 -26.85 33.07 5.01
CA GLU A 508 -26.74 33.91 3.82
C GLU A 508 -25.48 33.55 3.01
N GLY A 509 -25.68 33.27 1.72
CA GLY A 509 -24.63 32.80 0.80
C GLY A 509 -24.00 31.45 1.16
N LYS A 510 -24.59 30.64 2.05
CA LYS A 510 -24.08 29.29 2.39
C LYS A 510 -25.18 28.24 2.31
N TYR A 511 -24.86 27.16 1.61
CA TYR A 511 -25.76 26.06 1.33
C TYR A 511 -25.04 24.74 1.57
N GLU A 512 -25.75 23.75 2.08
CA GLU A 512 -25.18 22.43 2.31
C GLU A 512 -26.13 21.29 1.94
N VAL A 513 -25.54 20.15 1.61
CA VAL A 513 -26.23 18.87 1.54
C VAL A 513 -25.28 17.79 2.05
N LYS A 514 -25.84 16.83 2.79
CA LYS A 514 -25.10 15.67 3.26
C LYS A 514 -25.70 14.42 2.62
N GLY A 515 -24.87 13.65 1.94
CA GLY A 515 -25.35 12.48 1.21
C GLY A 515 -24.23 11.64 0.60
N LEU A 516 -24.65 10.57 -0.07
CA LEU A 516 -23.81 9.56 -0.71
C LEU A 516 -23.63 9.85 -2.21
N HIS A 517 -23.21 11.07 -2.56
CA HIS A 517 -23.16 11.49 -3.98
C HIS A 517 -21.86 11.11 -4.70
N PHE A 518 -20.84 10.69 -3.93
CA PHE A 518 -19.63 10.08 -4.46
C PHE A 518 -19.68 8.57 -4.22
N THR A 519 -20.24 7.86 -5.20
CA THR A 519 -20.50 6.42 -5.13
C THR A 519 -19.33 5.57 -5.62
N MET A 520 -18.34 6.18 -6.28
CA MET A 520 -17.17 5.47 -6.80
C MET A 520 -15.89 6.31 -6.81
N ALA A 521 -14.77 5.60 -6.85
CA ALA A 521 -13.43 6.12 -7.05
C ALA A 521 -13.28 6.75 -8.45
N GLY A 522 -12.58 7.89 -8.53
CA GLY A 522 -12.12 8.52 -9.77
C GLY A 522 -12.49 10.00 -9.86
N LYS A 523 -12.52 10.52 -11.10
CA LYS A 523 -12.79 11.93 -11.36
C LYS A 523 -14.29 12.17 -11.55
N TRP A 524 -14.83 13.05 -10.72
CA TRP A 524 -16.20 13.52 -10.78
C TRP A 524 -16.23 14.96 -11.27
N ASN A 525 -17.17 15.27 -12.16
CA ASN A 525 -17.62 16.63 -12.37
C ASN A 525 -18.79 16.90 -11.41
N VAL A 526 -18.62 17.92 -10.58
CA VAL A 526 -19.68 18.49 -9.75
C VAL A 526 -20.07 19.83 -10.36
N HIS A 527 -21.16 19.82 -11.09
CA HIS A 527 -21.73 21.02 -11.69
C HIS A 527 -22.59 21.73 -10.65
N VAL A 528 -22.29 23.01 -10.39
CA VAL A 528 -23.05 23.87 -9.50
C VAL A 528 -23.93 24.77 -10.36
N HIS A 529 -25.24 24.62 -10.20
CA HIS A 529 -26.22 25.51 -10.81
C HIS A 529 -26.87 26.36 -9.71
N VAL A 530 -26.79 27.68 -9.88
CA VAL A 530 -27.41 28.66 -9.00
C VAL A 530 -28.43 29.45 -9.80
N LEU A 531 -29.67 29.51 -9.34
CA LEU A 531 -30.72 30.35 -9.90
C LEU A 531 -31.06 31.47 -8.92
N THR A 532 -30.96 32.72 -9.36
CA THR A 532 -31.36 33.87 -8.56
C THR A 532 -32.87 34.12 -8.64
N LYS A 533 -33.39 34.93 -7.72
CA LYS A 533 -34.78 35.42 -7.75
C LYS A 533 -35.09 36.30 -8.95
N SER A 534 -34.06 36.89 -9.56
CA SER A 534 -34.16 37.64 -10.83
C SER A 534 -34.08 36.73 -12.07
N LEU A 535 -34.05 35.40 -11.87
CA LEU A 535 -33.94 34.39 -12.93
C LEU A 535 -32.60 34.43 -13.70
N GLU A 536 -31.54 34.95 -13.07
CA GLU A 536 -30.17 34.83 -13.58
C GLU A 536 -29.62 33.45 -13.18
N SER A 537 -29.03 32.71 -14.14
CA SER A 537 -28.28 31.48 -13.84
C SER A 537 -26.80 31.78 -13.66
N ILE A 538 -26.20 31.14 -12.66
CA ILE A 538 -24.77 31.19 -12.40
C ILE A 538 -24.29 29.74 -12.29
N ASP A 539 -23.51 29.34 -13.28
CA ASP A 539 -23.12 27.96 -13.51
C ASP A 539 -21.60 27.81 -13.43
N THR A 540 -21.13 26.74 -12.77
CA THR A 540 -19.70 26.41 -12.77
C THR A 540 -19.48 24.92 -12.50
N ASP A 541 -18.40 24.39 -13.05
CA ASP A 541 -18.01 22.99 -12.89
C ASP A 541 -16.77 22.87 -12.00
N PHE A 542 -16.77 21.86 -11.14
CA PHE A 542 -15.62 21.48 -10.33
C PHE A 542 -15.21 20.05 -10.64
N ILE A 543 -13.92 19.84 -10.91
CA ILE A 543 -13.36 18.50 -11.12
C ILE A 543 -12.84 17.98 -9.77
N VAL A 544 -13.63 17.13 -9.13
CA VAL A 544 -13.29 16.56 -7.83
C VAL A 544 -12.69 15.18 -8.03
N LEU A 545 -11.48 14.98 -7.52
CA LEU A 545 -10.87 13.66 -7.43
C LEU A 545 -11.33 13.00 -6.12
N VAL A 546 -12.06 11.88 -6.26
CA VAL A 546 -12.62 11.14 -5.13
C VAL A 546 -11.95 9.78 -5.10
N GLY A 547 -11.21 9.49 -4.03
CA GLY A 547 -10.65 8.16 -3.75
C GLY A 547 -10.16 7.36 -4.97
N SER A 548 -9.37 7.98 -5.85
CA SER A 548 -9.06 7.47 -7.18
C SER A 548 -7.77 6.63 -7.24
N GLN A 549 -7.76 5.64 -8.14
CA GLN A 549 -6.65 4.93 -8.82
C GLN A 549 -5.38 4.57 -8.01
#